data_AF-A0A2M6GLQ3-F1
#
_entry.id   AF-A0A2M6GLQ3-F1
#
_cell.length_a   1.000
_cell.length_b   1.000
_cell.length_c   1.000
_cell.angle_alpha   90.00
_cell.angle_beta   90.00
_cell.angle_gamma   90.00
#
_symmetry.space_group_name_H-M   'P 1'
#
loop_
_entity.id
_entity.type
_entity.pdbx_description
1 polymer ?
#
loop_
_entity_poly.entity_id
_entity_poly.type
_entity_poly.pdbx_seq_one_letter_code
_entity_poly.pdbx_strand_id
1 'polypeptide(L)'
;MLARMEHRGACGCETNTGDGAGILIQVPHEFFVDECLKLGIKLPPYGQYGVGLVFFPQDEKLREECRDILNRNIEKLGMQLLGYRKVPTYNGEIGESALRVEPIMEHVFVKRPDLITNLDEFERKLYVLRNYTTRLVRESVALPNINDAFYIATLSYKTIVYKGQFTTSQV
;
A
#
# COMPACT_ATOMS: atom_id res chain seq x y z
N MET A 1 -14.34 8.72 -14.96
CA MET A 1 -15.50 7.91 -14.50
C MET A 1 -15.84 8.23 -13.05
N LEU A 2 -14.84 8.26 -12.14
CA LEU A 2 -15.02 8.61 -10.72
C LEU A 2 -15.73 9.96 -10.52
N ALA A 3 -15.25 11.05 -11.14
CA ALA A 3 -15.89 12.38 -11.05
C ALA A 3 -17.39 12.44 -11.42
N ARG A 4 -17.93 11.45 -12.15
CA ARG A 4 -19.37 11.38 -12.47
C ARG A 4 -20.20 10.67 -11.39
N MET A 5 -19.56 10.04 -10.42
CA MET A 5 -20.20 9.32 -9.32
C MET A 5 -20.33 10.16 -8.04
N GLU A 6 -19.87 11.41 -8.04
CA GLU A 6 -19.93 12.31 -6.86
C GLU A 6 -21.36 12.44 -6.29
N HIS A 7 -22.38 12.49 -7.16
CA HIS A 7 -23.80 12.52 -6.75
C HIS A 7 -24.28 11.29 -5.95
N ARG A 8 -23.46 10.23 -5.87
CA ARG A 8 -23.71 9.01 -5.11
C ARG A 8 -22.77 8.86 -3.91
N GLY A 9 -21.82 9.78 -3.73
CA GLY A 9 -20.96 9.86 -2.57
C GLY A 9 -21.65 10.63 -1.44
N ALA A 10 -21.45 10.19 -0.21
CA ALA A 10 -21.71 11.05 0.93
C ALA A 10 -20.50 11.98 1.12
N CYS A 11 -20.78 13.26 1.32
CA CYS A 11 -19.79 14.24 1.77
C CYS A 11 -19.75 14.20 3.30
N GLY A 12 -18.54 14.28 3.86
CA GLY A 12 -18.35 14.39 5.31
C GLY A 12 -18.89 15.71 5.87
N CYS A 13 -18.58 15.99 7.14
CA CYS A 13 -18.94 17.27 7.77
C CYS A 13 -18.30 18.50 7.10
N GLU A 14 -17.23 18.29 6.32
CA GLU A 14 -16.51 19.30 5.54
C GLU A 14 -16.69 19.02 4.05
N THR A 15 -16.89 20.07 3.24
CA THR A 15 -17.13 19.95 1.78
C THR A 15 -15.95 19.34 1.01
N ASN A 16 -14.75 19.36 1.59
CA ASN A 16 -13.52 18.79 1.02
C ASN A 16 -13.06 17.50 1.72
N THR A 17 -13.91 16.91 2.55
CA THR A 17 -13.74 15.57 3.12
C THR A 17 -14.75 14.62 2.48
N GLY A 18 -14.27 13.66 1.68
CA GLY A 18 -15.10 12.58 1.14
C GLY A 18 -14.98 11.31 1.98
N ASP A 19 -16.04 10.50 2.02
CA ASP A 19 -16.03 9.19 2.70
C ASP A 19 -15.00 8.21 2.12
N GLY A 20 -14.64 8.43 0.85
CA GLY A 20 -13.48 7.82 0.22
C GLY A 20 -13.69 7.50 -1.25
N ALA A 21 -12.59 7.53 -1.98
CA ALA A 21 -12.55 7.15 -3.39
C ALA A 21 -11.28 6.34 -3.68
N GLY A 22 -11.26 5.65 -4.82
CA GLY A 22 -10.09 4.90 -5.23
C GLY A 22 -10.21 4.29 -6.62
N ILE A 23 -9.07 3.85 -7.12
CA ILE A 23 -8.90 3.23 -8.42
C ILE A 23 -8.04 1.97 -8.29
N LEU A 24 -8.42 0.92 -9.00
CA LEU A 24 -7.59 -0.27 -9.20
C LEU A 24 -7.07 -0.24 -10.63
N ILE A 25 -5.75 -0.36 -10.78
CA ILE A 25 -5.08 -0.44 -12.08
C ILE A 25 -4.17 -1.66 -12.13
N GLN A 26 -3.75 -2.03 -13.34
CA GLN A 26 -2.64 -2.96 -13.49
C GLN A 26 -1.35 -2.31 -13.00
N VAL A 27 -0.39 -3.12 -12.54
CA VAL A 27 0.93 -2.62 -12.11
C VAL A 27 1.61 -1.89 -13.28
N PRO A 28 1.86 -0.57 -13.17
CA PRO A 28 2.52 0.19 -14.22
C PRO A 28 4.03 -0.08 -14.18
N HIS A 29 4.46 -1.17 -14.82
CA HIS A 29 5.82 -1.69 -14.71
C HIS A 29 6.90 -0.65 -15.07
N GLU A 30 6.79 -0.03 -16.25
CA GLU A 30 7.77 0.93 -16.75
C GLU A 30 7.94 2.12 -15.79
N PHE A 31 6.82 2.69 -15.33
CA PHE A 31 6.82 3.76 -14.33
C PHE A 31 7.56 3.36 -13.04
N PHE A 32 7.31 2.14 -12.53
CA PHE A 32 7.97 1.70 -11.32
C PHE A 32 9.46 1.42 -11.53
N VAL A 33 9.88 0.95 -12.70
CA VAL A 33 11.32 0.79 -13.01
C VAL A 33 12.01 2.15 -12.93
N ASP A 34 11.47 3.16 -13.60
CA ASP A 34 12.06 4.50 -13.64
C ASP A 34 12.12 5.15 -12.24
N GLU A 35 11.02 5.07 -11.50
CA GLU A 35 10.92 5.68 -10.17
C GLU A 35 11.76 4.95 -9.11
N CYS A 36 11.84 3.64 -9.17
CA CYS A 36 12.65 2.86 -8.24
C CYS A 36 14.14 3.03 -8.52
N LEU A 37 14.52 3.17 -9.79
CA LEU A 37 15.92 3.40 -10.17
C LEU A 37 16.46 4.71 -9.58
N LYS A 38 15.65 5.77 -9.52
CA LYS A 38 15.99 7.04 -8.84
C LYS A 38 16.30 6.87 -7.35
N LEU A 39 15.76 5.81 -6.73
CA LEU A 39 15.95 5.46 -5.32
C LEU A 39 17.02 4.37 -5.13
N GLY A 40 17.71 3.95 -6.20
CA GLY A 40 18.70 2.87 -6.15
C GLY A 40 18.10 1.46 -6.09
N ILE A 41 16.79 1.31 -6.25
CA ILE A 41 16.07 0.03 -6.23
C ILE A 41 16.00 -0.50 -7.66
N LYS A 42 16.66 -1.64 -7.93
CA LYS A 42 16.59 -2.32 -9.23
C LYS A 42 15.45 -3.33 -9.23
N LEU A 43 14.39 -3.03 -9.98
CA LEU A 43 13.28 -3.97 -10.15
C LEU A 43 13.59 -5.00 -11.25
N PRO A 44 13.24 -6.28 -11.04
CA PRO A 44 13.30 -7.29 -12.08
C PRO A 44 12.12 -7.13 -13.08
N PRO A 45 12.10 -7.91 -14.17
CA PRO A 45 10.99 -7.86 -15.13
C PRO A 45 9.62 -8.08 -14.49
N TYR A 46 8.57 -7.57 -15.15
CA TYR A 46 7.19 -7.82 -14.76
C TYR A 46 6.91 -9.31 -14.49
N GLY A 47 6.17 -9.60 -13.41
CA GLY A 47 5.91 -10.96 -12.93
C GLY A 47 7.05 -11.60 -12.12
N GLN A 48 8.20 -10.93 -11.97
CA GLN A 48 9.27 -11.35 -11.06
C GLN A 48 9.31 -10.56 -9.75
N TYR A 49 8.38 -9.63 -9.56
CA TYR A 49 8.18 -8.91 -8.32
C TYR A 49 6.70 -8.62 -8.10
N GLY A 50 6.32 -8.46 -6.84
CA GLY A 50 5.05 -7.91 -6.41
C GLY A 50 5.24 -6.52 -5.86
N VAL A 51 4.20 -5.70 -5.97
CA VAL A 51 4.12 -4.39 -5.33
C VAL A 51 2.97 -4.39 -4.34
N GLY A 52 3.20 -3.83 -3.15
CA GLY A 52 2.14 -3.53 -2.21
C GLY A 52 2.04 -2.04 -1.95
N LEU A 53 0.83 -1.57 -1.71
CA LEU A 53 0.59 -0.23 -1.14
C LEU A 53 0.26 -0.42 0.34
N VAL A 54 1.13 0.10 1.20
CA VAL A 54 1.04 -0.06 2.65
C VAL A 54 0.78 1.31 3.27
N PHE A 55 -0.22 1.36 4.14
CA PHE A 55 -0.54 2.48 5.00
C PHE A 55 0.10 2.19 6.35
N PHE A 56 1.02 3.06 6.75
CA PHE A 56 1.71 2.98 8.03
C PHE A 56 1.21 4.05 9.00
N PRO A 57 1.34 3.81 10.32
CA PRO A 57 1.12 4.83 11.33
C PRO A 57 1.96 6.10 11.11
N GLN A 58 1.44 7.25 11.54
CA GLN A 58 2.20 8.51 11.52
C GLN A 58 3.38 8.49 12.51
N ASP A 59 3.17 7.90 13.69
CA ASP A 59 4.21 7.72 14.69
C ASP A 59 5.35 6.86 14.13
N GLU A 60 6.57 7.39 14.22
CA GLU A 60 7.74 6.78 13.63
C GLU A 60 8.12 5.44 14.27
N LYS A 61 7.98 5.30 15.59
CA LYS A 61 8.33 4.05 16.27
C LYS A 61 7.38 2.93 15.88
N LEU A 62 6.08 3.23 15.86
CA LEU A 62 5.05 2.27 15.46
C LEU A 62 5.16 1.92 13.97
N ARG A 63 5.51 2.89 13.12
CA ARG A 63 5.77 2.64 11.70
C ARG A 63 6.92 1.66 11.51
N GLU A 64 8.05 1.87 12.18
CA GLU A 64 9.21 0.98 12.04
C GLU A 64 8.93 -0.41 12.63
N GLU A 65 8.18 -0.51 13.74
CA GLU A 65 7.74 -1.81 14.27
C GLU A 65 6.86 -2.58 13.26
N CYS A 66 5.90 -1.90 12.62
CA CYS A 66 5.07 -2.50 11.58
C CYS A 66 5.89 -2.92 10.35
N ARG A 67 6.85 -2.08 9.93
CA ARG A 67 7.77 -2.34 8.82
C ARG A 67 8.64 -3.56 9.12
N ASP A 68 9.15 -3.68 10.33
CA ASP A 68 9.98 -4.81 10.77
C ASP A 68 9.19 -6.13 10.76
N ILE A 69 7.92 -6.11 11.18
CA ILE A 69 7.05 -7.28 11.08
C ILE A 69 6.85 -7.69 9.61
N LEU A 70 6.58 -6.73 8.72
CA LEU A 70 6.42 -6.99 7.28
C LEU A 70 7.72 -7.56 6.69
N ASN A 71 8.87 -6.96 6.97
CA ASN A 71 10.18 -7.40 6.47
C ASN A 71 10.50 -8.82 6.93
N ARG A 72 10.34 -9.12 8.23
CA ARG A 72 10.54 -10.48 8.75
C ARG A 72 9.60 -11.50 8.12
N ASN A 73 8.36 -11.13 7.83
CA ASN A 73 7.41 -12.02 7.19
C ASN A 73 7.73 -12.27 5.71
N ILE A 74 8.26 -11.27 5.00
CA ILE A 74 8.78 -11.42 3.63
C ILE A 74 9.88 -12.50 3.63
N GLU A 75 10.87 -12.35 4.51
CA GLU A 75 11.98 -13.31 4.64
C GLU A 75 11.50 -14.70 5.07
N LYS A 76 10.59 -14.77 6.06
CA LYS A 76 10.01 -16.02 6.57
C LYS A 76 9.28 -16.82 5.49
N LEU A 77 8.69 -16.15 4.49
CA LEU A 77 8.02 -16.79 3.35
C LEU A 77 8.99 -17.12 2.19
N GLY A 78 10.29 -16.91 2.40
CA GLY A 78 11.36 -17.17 1.45
C GLY A 78 11.37 -16.18 0.28
N MET A 79 10.81 -14.98 0.46
CA MET A 79 10.83 -13.91 -0.53
C MET A 79 11.89 -12.87 -0.15
N GLN A 80 12.28 -12.04 -1.10
CA GLN A 80 13.29 -11.00 -0.89
C GLN A 80 12.64 -9.62 -0.97
N LEU A 81 12.91 -8.77 0.02
CA LEU A 81 12.57 -7.36 -0.04
C LEU A 81 13.50 -6.65 -1.04
N LEU A 82 12.93 -5.92 -2.00
CA LEU A 82 13.67 -5.09 -2.95
C LEU A 82 13.83 -3.65 -2.43
N GLY A 83 12.83 -3.14 -1.71
CA GLY A 83 12.88 -1.82 -1.10
C GLY A 83 11.50 -1.19 -0.93
N TYR A 84 11.52 0.05 -0.43
CA TYR A 84 10.34 0.87 -0.21
C TYR A 84 10.42 2.16 -1.02
N ARG A 85 9.27 2.64 -1.51
CA ARG A 85 9.14 3.94 -2.15
C ARG A 85 8.00 4.70 -1.50
N LYS A 86 8.28 5.87 -0.93
CA LYS A 86 7.24 6.78 -0.45
C LYS A 86 6.30 7.17 -1.60
N VAL A 87 5.00 7.13 -1.35
CA VAL A 87 4.00 7.59 -2.33
C VAL A 87 3.95 9.11 -2.26
N PRO A 88 4.19 9.84 -3.36
CA PRO A 88 3.98 11.28 -3.40
C PRO A 88 2.50 11.61 -3.20
N THR A 89 2.19 12.53 -2.29
CA THR A 89 0.83 13.03 -2.03
C THR A 89 0.78 14.54 -2.17
N TYR A 90 -0.40 15.07 -2.47
CA TYR A 90 -0.68 16.51 -2.48
C TYR A 90 -1.90 16.78 -1.58
N ASN A 91 -1.65 17.48 -0.49
CA ASN A 91 -2.60 17.61 0.62
C ASN A 91 -3.34 18.96 0.62
N GLY A 92 -3.12 19.81 -0.38
CA GLY A 92 -3.62 21.20 -0.39
C GLY A 92 -5.14 21.34 -0.46
N GLU A 93 -5.86 20.29 -0.87
CA GLU A 93 -7.32 20.30 -1.02
C GLU A 93 -8.04 19.30 -0.08
N ILE A 94 -7.31 18.58 0.76
CA ILE A 94 -7.87 17.57 1.66
C ILE A 94 -8.42 18.26 2.92
N GLY A 95 -9.61 17.88 3.36
CA GLY A 95 -10.19 18.40 4.60
C GLY A 95 -9.38 18.05 5.85
N GLU A 96 -9.44 18.91 6.87
CA GLU A 96 -8.63 18.76 8.08
C GLU A 96 -8.91 17.44 8.80
N SER A 97 -10.16 17.00 8.76
CA SER A 97 -10.57 15.74 9.39
C SER A 97 -9.88 14.53 8.76
N ALA A 98 -9.73 14.49 7.43
CA ALA A 98 -8.99 13.44 6.73
C ALA A 98 -7.47 13.59 6.91
N LEU A 99 -6.94 14.83 6.90
CA LEU A 99 -5.52 15.09 7.11
C LEU A 99 -5.02 14.62 8.48
N ARG A 100 -5.82 14.82 9.54
CA ARG A 100 -5.44 14.38 10.90
C ARG A 100 -5.19 12.88 11.00
N VAL A 101 -5.81 12.09 10.14
CA VAL A 101 -5.73 10.62 10.15
C VAL A 101 -5.00 10.06 8.93
N GLU A 102 -4.37 10.91 8.11
CA GLU A 102 -3.65 10.47 6.91
C GLU A 102 -2.50 9.52 7.28
N PRO A 103 -2.45 8.31 6.71
CA PRO A 103 -1.35 7.39 6.98
C PRO A 103 -0.10 7.77 6.18
N ILE A 104 1.06 7.27 6.61
CA ILE A 104 2.25 7.29 5.77
C ILE A 104 2.12 6.19 4.72
N MET A 105 1.97 6.61 3.46
CA MET A 105 1.77 5.69 2.34
C MET A 105 3.09 5.35 1.66
N GLU A 106 3.38 4.06 1.55
CA GLU A 106 4.58 3.57 0.86
C GLU A 106 4.27 2.37 -0.02
N HIS A 107 4.95 2.31 -1.16
CA HIS A 107 5.06 1.08 -1.93
C HIS A 107 6.14 0.19 -1.31
N VAL A 108 5.84 -1.10 -1.18
CA VAL A 108 6.81 -2.16 -0.88
C VAL A 108 6.99 -3.04 -2.11
N PHE A 109 8.24 -3.32 -2.48
CA PHE A 109 8.56 -4.19 -3.62
C PHE A 109 9.16 -5.50 -3.12
N VAL A 110 8.59 -6.62 -3.54
CA VAL A 110 8.96 -7.96 -3.08
C VAL A 110 9.32 -8.83 -4.28
N LYS A 111 10.55 -9.33 -4.34
CA LYS A 111 11.01 -10.22 -5.41
C LYS A 111 10.32 -11.58 -5.30
N ARG A 112 9.90 -12.12 -6.44
CA ARG A 112 9.46 -13.52 -6.55
C ARG A 112 10.65 -14.45 -6.27
N PRO A 113 10.47 -15.49 -5.43
CA PRO A 113 11.49 -16.51 -5.23
C PRO A 113 11.81 -17.21 -6.56
N ASP A 114 13.10 -17.46 -6.83
CA ASP A 114 13.54 -18.04 -8.10
C ASP A 114 12.96 -19.44 -8.35
N LEU A 115 12.67 -20.19 -7.27
CA LEU A 115 12.06 -21.52 -7.30
C LEU A 115 10.58 -21.53 -7.76
N ILE A 116 9.89 -20.40 -7.71
CA ILE A 116 8.45 -20.33 -8.05
C ILE A 116 8.30 -19.91 -9.50
N THR A 117 8.09 -20.86 -10.41
CA THR A 117 7.90 -20.55 -11.84
C THR A 117 6.45 -20.20 -12.20
N ASN A 118 5.48 -20.67 -11.42
CA ASN A 118 4.07 -20.37 -11.61
C ASN A 118 3.70 -19.02 -10.96
N LEU A 119 3.22 -18.08 -11.77
CA LEU A 119 2.86 -16.76 -11.27
C LEU A 119 1.63 -16.76 -10.35
N ASP A 120 0.68 -17.68 -10.49
CA ASP A 120 -0.47 -17.76 -9.58
C ASP A 120 -0.07 -18.30 -8.20
N GLU A 121 0.99 -19.12 -8.13
CA GLU A 121 1.61 -19.49 -6.86
C GLU A 121 2.26 -18.28 -6.19
N PHE A 122 2.93 -17.42 -6.96
CA PHE A 122 3.51 -16.19 -6.44
C PHE A 122 2.43 -15.24 -5.91
N GLU A 123 1.33 -15.05 -6.64
CA GLU A 123 0.18 -14.25 -6.19
C GLU A 123 -0.41 -14.80 -4.88
N ARG A 124 -0.53 -16.14 -4.76
CA ARG A 124 -0.97 -16.77 -3.52
C ARG A 124 -0.01 -16.51 -2.36
N LYS A 125 1.31 -16.52 -2.59
CA LYS A 125 2.28 -16.16 -1.55
C LYS A 125 2.15 -14.70 -1.12
N LEU A 126 1.97 -13.77 -2.06
CA LEU A 126 1.73 -12.36 -1.75
C LEU A 126 0.43 -12.17 -0.94
N TYR A 127 -0.64 -12.91 -1.29
CA TYR A 127 -1.88 -12.93 -0.51
C TYR A 127 -1.66 -13.44 0.92
N VAL A 128 -0.91 -14.53 1.10
CA VAL A 128 -0.56 -15.05 2.43
C VAL A 128 0.27 -14.04 3.21
N LEU A 129 1.28 -13.43 2.58
CA LEU A 129 2.12 -12.40 3.20
C LEU A 129 1.28 -11.24 3.71
N ARG A 130 0.36 -10.74 2.89
CA ARG A 130 -0.57 -9.66 3.24
C ARG A 130 -1.38 -10.01 4.48
N ASN A 131 -2.12 -11.11 4.44
CA ASN A 131 -3.04 -11.48 5.53
C ASN A 131 -2.30 -11.85 6.81
N TYR A 132 -1.18 -12.57 6.68
CA TYR A 132 -0.36 -12.96 7.83
C TYR A 132 0.27 -11.75 8.51
N THR A 133 0.79 -10.79 7.73
CA THR A 133 1.36 -9.55 8.27
C THR A 133 0.31 -8.69 8.95
N THR A 134 -0.84 -8.46 8.31
CA THR A 134 -1.93 -7.68 8.92
C THR A 134 -2.38 -8.30 10.23
N ARG A 135 -2.51 -9.64 10.29
CA ARG A 135 -2.87 -10.34 11.53
C ARG A 135 -1.80 -10.19 12.61
N LEU A 136 -0.53 -10.38 12.26
CA LEU A 136 0.56 -10.28 13.23
C LEU A 136 0.72 -8.86 13.78
N VAL A 137 0.65 -7.83 12.93
CA VAL A 137 0.71 -6.43 13.39
C VAL A 137 -0.41 -6.17 14.40
N ARG A 138 -1.64 -6.62 14.11
CA ARG A 138 -2.78 -6.51 15.03
C ARG A 138 -2.54 -7.20 16.38
N GLU A 139 -1.87 -8.34 16.39
CA GLU A 139 -1.62 -9.14 17.59
C GLU A 139 -0.41 -8.66 18.40
N SER A 140 0.57 -7.99 17.77
CA SER A 140 1.88 -7.70 18.38
C SER A 140 2.13 -6.22 18.68
N VAL A 141 1.57 -5.31 17.90
CA VAL A 141 1.79 -3.87 18.07
C VAL A 141 0.80 -3.30 19.06
N ALA A 142 1.30 -2.76 20.17
CA ALA A 142 0.49 -2.25 21.28
C ALA A 142 -0.05 -0.83 21.01
N LEU A 143 -0.86 -0.68 19.95
CA LEU A 143 -1.60 0.54 19.65
C LEU A 143 -3.11 0.25 19.67
N PRO A 144 -3.90 0.94 20.53
CA PRO A 144 -5.35 0.92 20.41
C PRO A 144 -5.79 1.31 19.00
N ASN A 145 -6.63 0.49 18.37
CA ASN A 145 -7.09 0.70 16.99
C ASN A 145 -5.98 0.64 15.91
N ILE A 146 -4.92 -0.16 16.10
CA ILE A 146 -3.87 -0.37 15.09
C ILE A 146 -4.39 -0.74 13.69
N ASN A 147 -5.57 -1.37 13.60
CA ASN A 147 -6.19 -1.69 12.30
C ASN A 147 -6.53 -0.45 11.46
N ASP A 148 -6.74 0.69 12.11
CA ASP A 148 -7.03 1.96 11.44
C ASP A 148 -5.73 2.66 11.01
N ALA A 149 -4.59 2.30 11.61
CA ALA A 149 -3.30 2.92 11.38
C ALA A 149 -2.34 2.09 10.50
N PHE A 150 -2.45 0.76 10.49
CA PHE A 150 -1.70 -0.13 9.62
C PHE A 150 -2.61 -0.94 8.70
N TYR A 151 -2.42 -0.78 7.39
CA TYR A 151 -3.22 -1.50 6.40
C TYR A 151 -2.47 -1.73 5.09
N ILE A 152 -2.52 -2.96 4.58
CA ILE A 152 -1.99 -3.31 3.25
C ILE A 152 -3.14 -3.27 2.25
N ALA A 153 -3.25 -2.17 1.48
CA ALA A 153 -4.33 -1.93 0.53
C ALA A 153 -4.31 -2.90 -0.65
N THR A 154 -3.12 -3.21 -1.13
CA THR A 154 -2.86 -4.23 -2.15
C THR A 154 -1.51 -4.85 -1.90
N LEU A 155 -1.31 -6.08 -2.37
CA LEU A 155 -0.02 -6.73 -2.48
C LEU A 155 -0.14 -7.81 -3.56
N SER A 156 0.28 -7.47 -4.78
CA SER A 156 0.04 -8.27 -5.98
C SER A 156 1.16 -8.03 -6.99
N TYR A 157 1.38 -8.99 -7.90
CA TYR A 157 2.21 -8.73 -9.08
C TYR A 157 1.41 -8.15 -10.26
N LYS A 158 0.08 -8.31 -10.25
CA LYS A 158 -0.81 -7.93 -11.36
C LYS A 158 -1.40 -6.55 -11.17
N THR A 159 -1.84 -6.21 -9.95
CA THR A 159 -2.67 -5.03 -9.70
C THR A 159 -2.18 -4.17 -8.55
N ILE A 160 -2.51 -2.88 -8.60
CA ILE A 160 -2.29 -1.95 -7.51
C ILE A 160 -3.56 -1.09 -7.33
N VAL A 161 -3.91 -0.82 -6.09
CA VAL A 161 -5.05 0.01 -5.69
C VAL A 161 -4.49 1.30 -5.11
N TYR A 162 -4.98 2.44 -5.58
CA TYR A 162 -4.82 3.73 -4.92
C TYR A 162 -6.18 4.15 -4.37
N LYS A 163 -6.27 4.38 -3.06
CA LYS A 163 -7.51 4.79 -2.39
C LYS A 163 -7.21 5.66 -1.17
N GLY A 164 -8.18 6.47 -0.76
CA GLY A 164 -8.06 7.29 0.44
C GLY A 164 -9.36 8.01 0.77
N GLN A 165 -9.33 8.81 1.84
CA GLN A 165 -10.45 9.65 2.28
C GLN A 165 -10.41 11.00 1.57
N PHE A 166 -10.84 10.99 0.32
CA PHE A 166 -10.96 12.16 -0.55
C PHE A 166 -12.17 11.97 -1.47
N THR A 167 -12.66 13.08 -2.02
CA THR A 167 -13.79 13.11 -2.96
C THR A 167 -13.40 12.51 -4.33
N THR A 168 -14.39 12.21 -5.18
CA THR A 168 -14.10 11.54 -6.45
C THR A 168 -13.39 12.42 -7.48
N SER A 169 -13.40 13.75 -7.30
CA SER A 169 -12.65 14.70 -8.13
C SER A 169 -11.18 14.84 -7.74
N GLN A 170 -10.79 14.31 -6.57
CA GLN A 170 -9.43 14.40 -6.02
C GLN A 170 -8.57 13.15 -6.32
N VAL A 171 -9.03 12.27 -7.23
CA VAL A 171 -8.37 11.00 -7.62
C VAL A 171 -7.69 11.08 -8.97
#